data_AF-A0A821EH23-F1
#
_entry.id   AF-A0A821EH23-F1
#
_cell.length_a   1.000
_cell.length_b   1.000
_cell.length_c   1.000
_cell.angle_alpha   90.00
_cell.angle_beta   90.00
_cell.angle_gamma   90.00
#
_symmetry.space_group_name_H-M   'P 1'
#
loop_
_entity.id
_entity.type
_entity.pdbx_description
1 polymer ?
#
loop_
_entity_poly.entity_id
_entity_poly.type
_entity_poly.pdbx_seq_one_letter_code
_entity_poly.pdbx_strand_id
1 'polypeptide(L)'
;MLLYRARNFPALINNTTIDYFARWPQQALYAVAEHFLSRLKLISDEYKNNIIEHMAMVHESANFYCDIYMEKMRRKAYATPKNDLDFIHIFIHLYKQKKEDLSKQAERLNVGIICIDEASILVQEMDKKIRNTT
;
A
#
# COMPACT_ATOMS: atom_id res chain seq x y z
N MET A 1 -30.01 -13.96 -18.69
CA MET A 1 -30.52 -12.65 -19.13
C MET A 1 -29.84 -12.15 -20.42
N LEU A 2 -28.50 -12.07 -20.49
CA LEU A 2 -27.78 -11.63 -21.69
C LEU A 2 -27.98 -12.55 -22.90
N LEU A 3 -27.89 -13.88 -22.72
CA LEU A 3 -28.15 -14.86 -23.80
C LEU A 3 -29.55 -14.73 -24.41
N TYR A 4 -30.56 -14.44 -23.59
CA TYR A 4 -31.94 -14.24 -24.05
C TYR A 4 -32.07 -12.98 -24.93
N ARG A 5 -31.40 -11.89 -24.53
CA ARG A 5 -31.35 -10.66 -25.34
C ARG A 5 -30.60 -10.86 -26.65
N ALA A 6 -29.45 -11.53 -26.60
CA ALA A 6 -28.64 -11.79 -27.78
C ALA A 6 -29.40 -12.66 -28.81
N ARG A 7 -30.25 -13.59 -28.35
CA ARG A 7 -31.10 -14.42 -29.22
C ARG A 7 -32.26 -13.63 -29.83
N ASN A 8 -32.86 -12.71 -29.09
CA ASN A 8 -34.00 -11.92 -29.56
C ASN A 8 -33.59 -10.74 -30.47
N PHE A 9 -32.32 -10.31 -30.40
CA PHE A 9 -31.80 -9.17 -31.16
C PHE A 9 -30.46 -9.54 -31.85
N PRO A 10 -30.49 -10.26 -32.99
CA PRO A 10 -29.30 -10.78 -33.64
C PRO A 10 -28.30 -9.70 -34.11
N ALA A 11 -28.78 -8.46 -34.33
CA ALA A 11 -27.92 -7.32 -34.64
C ALA A 11 -26.88 -7.02 -33.54
N LEU A 12 -27.15 -7.37 -32.27
CA LEU A 12 -26.20 -7.20 -31.17
C LEU A 12 -24.94 -8.06 -31.33
N ILE A 13 -25.07 -9.26 -31.93
CA ILE A 13 -23.92 -10.14 -32.17
C ILE A 13 -23.35 -9.89 -33.57
N ASN A 14 -24.22 -9.72 -34.57
CA ASN A 14 -23.79 -9.67 -35.97
C ASN A 14 -23.18 -8.33 -36.40
N ASN A 15 -23.48 -7.24 -35.69
CA ASN A 15 -22.98 -5.89 -36.02
C ASN A 15 -22.12 -5.29 -34.90
N THR A 16 -21.57 -6.13 -34.02
CA THR A 16 -20.60 -5.70 -33.01
C THR A 16 -19.43 -6.67 -32.96
N THR A 17 -18.26 -6.16 -32.57
CA THR A 17 -17.09 -6.99 -32.29
C THR A 17 -17.08 -7.32 -30.80
N ILE A 18 -17.00 -8.61 -30.47
CA ILE A 18 -16.91 -9.06 -29.08
C ILE A 18 -15.45 -8.99 -28.64
N ASP A 19 -15.20 -8.23 -27.58
CA ASP A 19 -13.91 -8.18 -26.89
C ASP A 19 -14.04 -8.85 -25.51
N TYR A 20 -13.17 -9.82 -25.22
CA TYR A 20 -13.22 -10.63 -24.00
C TYR A 20 -12.24 -10.08 -22.97
N PHE A 21 -12.78 -9.59 -21.85
CA PHE A 21 -11.98 -9.16 -20.72
C PHE A 21 -11.75 -10.33 -19.75
N ALA A 22 -10.54 -10.88 -19.78
CA ALA A 22 -10.09 -11.87 -18.80
C ALA A 22 -9.73 -11.19 -17.46
N ARG A 23 -9.63 -12.01 -16.41
CA ARG A 23 -8.99 -11.57 -15.16
C ARG A 23 -7.55 -11.16 -15.46
N TRP A 24 -7.02 -10.20 -14.70
CA TRP A 24 -5.65 -9.77 -14.87
C TRP A 24 -4.69 -10.93 -14.57
N PRO A 25 -3.76 -11.26 -15.50
CA PRO A 25 -2.72 -12.22 -15.22
C PRO A 25 -1.73 -11.62 -14.20
N GLN A 26 -0.93 -12.47 -13.57
CA GLN A 26 0.04 -12.05 -12.57
C GLN A 26 0.97 -10.94 -13.10
N GLN A 27 1.43 -11.05 -14.36
CA GLN A 27 2.27 -10.05 -15.02
C GLN A 27 1.60 -8.66 -15.10
N ALA A 28 0.29 -8.61 -15.29
CA ALA A 28 -0.43 -7.35 -15.29
C ALA A 28 -0.50 -6.75 -13.88
N LEU A 29 -0.69 -7.57 -12.84
CA LEU A 29 -0.66 -7.11 -11.45
C LEU A 29 0.72 -6.53 -11.09
N TYR A 30 1.80 -7.22 -11.48
CA TYR A 30 3.17 -6.71 -11.34
C TYR A 30 3.35 -5.35 -12.01
N ALA A 31 2.99 -5.24 -13.29
CA ALA A 31 3.17 -4.01 -14.06
C ALA A 31 2.36 -2.84 -13.48
N VAL A 32 1.14 -3.10 -13.01
CA VAL A 32 0.31 -2.09 -12.36
C VAL A 32 0.95 -1.63 -11.05
N ALA A 33 1.31 -2.56 -10.16
CA ALA A 33 1.96 -2.24 -8.89
C ALA A 33 3.30 -1.50 -9.09
N GLU A 34 4.12 -1.94 -10.03
CA GLU A 34 5.38 -1.26 -10.39
C GLU A 34 5.12 0.17 -10.90
N HIS A 35 4.15 0.36 -11.80
CA HIS A 35 3.82 1.68 -12.32
C HIS A 35 3.36 2.64 -11.22
N PHE A 36 2.56 2.18 -10.26
CA PHE A 36 2.12 3.02 -9.14
C PHE A 36 3.23 3.29 -8.12
N LEU A 37 4.06 2.29 -7.81
CA LEU A 37 5.15 2.42 -6.83
C LEU A 37 6.37 3.16 -7.38
N SER A 38 6.66 3.10 -8.69
CA SER A 38 7.76 3.83 -9.33
C SER A 38 7.62 5.36 -9.19
N ARG A 39 6.40 5.86 -9.10
CA ARG A 39 6.10 7.29 -8.87
C ARG A 39 6.46 7.74 -7.45
N LEU A 40 6.70 6.81 -6.53
CA LEU A 40 6.97 7.09 -5.12
C LEU A 40 8.44 6.82 -4.81
N LYS A 41 9.25 7.90 -4.75
CA LYS A 41 10.63 7.85 -4.23
C LYS A 41 10.72 7.62 -2.71
N LEU A 42 9.70 7.01 -2.12
CA LEU A 42 9.55 6.86 -0.67
C LEU A 42 10.12 5.55 -0.13
N ILE A 43 10.22 4.54 -1.00
CA ILE A 43 10.62 3.17 -0.68
C ILE A 43 12.01 2.93 -1.27
N SER A 44 12.89 2.27 -0.53
CA SER A 44 14.20 1.84 -1.03
C SER A 44 14.05 0.83 -2.16
N ASP A 45 14.88 0.92 -3.19
CA ASP A 45 14.85 0.01 -4.33
C ASP A 45 15.05 -1.45 -3.92
N GLU A 46 15.77 -1.70 -2.81
CA GLU A 46 15.97 -3.04 -2.23
C GLU A 46 14.64 -3.75 -1.88
N TYR A 47 13.69 -3.02 -1.28
CA TYR A 47 12.41 -3.61 -0.83
C TYR A 47 11.30 -3.50 -1.84
N LYS A 48 11.48 -2.68 -2.87
CA LYS A 48 10.44 -2.34 -3.84
C LYS A 48 9.93 -3.56 -4.59
N ASN A 49 10.84 -4.42 -5.09
CA ASN A 49 10.46 -5.62 -5.83
C ASN A 49 9.67 -6.60 -4.96
N ASN A 50 10.10 -6.82 -3.71
CA ASN A 50 9.39 -7.69 -2.77
C ASN A 50 7.97 -7.17 -2.47
N ILE A 51 7.81 -5.85 -2.37
CA ILE A 51 6.49 -5.23 -2.14
C ILE A 51 5.60 -5.42 -3.37
N ILE A 52 6.12 -5.21 -4.58
CA ILE A 52 5.37 -5.42 -5.84
C ILE A 52 4.89 -6.88 -5.93
N GLU A 53 5.78 -7.84 -5.70
CA GLU A 53 5.45 -9.27 -5.69
C GLU A 53 4.38 -9.62 -4.66
N HIS A 54 4.54 -9.08 -3.44
CA HIS A 54 3.56 -9.29 -2.39
C HIS A 54 2.18 -8.70 -2.75
N MET A 55 2.11 -7.53 -3.40
CA MET A 55 0.84 -6.95 -3.83
C MET A 55 0.11 -7.84 -4.84
N ALA A 56 0.83 -8.37 -5.83
CA ALA A 56 0.25 -9.30 -6.80
C ALA A 56 -0.25 -10.59 -6.13
N MET A 57 0.55 -11.16 -5.22
CA MET A 57 0.18 -12.36 -4.46
C MET A 57 -1.08 -12.15 -3.60
N VAL A 58 -1.22 -10.99 -2.95
CA VAL A 58 -2.41 -10.66 -2.17
C VAL A 58 -3.66 -10.66 -3.06
N HIS A 59 -3.60 -10.06 -4.25
CA HIS A 59 -4.75 -10.05 -5.16
C HIS A 59 -5.12 -11.46 -5.65
N GLU A 60 -4.14 -12.29 -5.96
CA GLU A 60 -4.38 -13.69 -6.34
C GLU A 60 -5.00 -14.49 -5.19
N SER A 61 -4.51 -14.32 -3.96
CA SER A 61 -5.09 -14.96 -2.79
C SER A 61 -6.54 -14.52 -2.55
N ALA A 62 -6.85 -13.24 -2.76
CA ALA A 62 -8.22 -12.72 -2.64
C ALA A 62 -9.16 -13.38 -3.65
N ASN A 63 -8.71 -13.60 -4.89
CA ASN A 63 -9.47 -14.35 -5.89
C ASN A 63 -9.69 -15.82 -5.44
N PHE A 64 -8.65 -16.48 -4.97
CA PHE A 64 -8.74 -17.86 -4.45
C PHE A 64 -9.75 -17.97 -3.30
N TYR A 65 -9.74 -17.02 -2.35
CA TYR A 65 -10.71 -17.01 -1.25
C TYR A 65 -12.13 -16.65 -1.69
N CYS A 66 -12.31 -15.86 -2.75
CA CYS A 66 -13.64 -15.63 -3.32
C CYS A 66 -14.26 -16.94 -3.82
N ASP A 67 -13.46 -17.80 -4.45
CA ASP A 67 -13.91 -19.11 -4.95
C ASP A 67 -14.26 -20.04 -3.77
N ILE A 68 -13.40 -20.12 -2.74
CA ILE A 68 -13.70 -20.87 -1.50
C ILE A 68 -14.97 -20.36 -0.82
N TYR A 69 -15.15 -19.04 -0.77
CA TYR A 69 -16.31 -18.43 -0.14
C TYR A 69 -17.60 -18.80 -0.87
N MET A 70 -17.58 -18.85 -2.20
CA MET A 70 -18.70 -19.33 -2.99
C MET A 70 -18.99 -20.81 -2.73
N GLU A 71 -17.98 -21.67 -2.62
CA GLU A 71 -18.16 -23.10 -2.35
C GLU A 71 -18.78 -23.35 -0.97
N LYS A 72 -18.25 -22.69 0.07
CA LYS A 72 -18.66 -22.93 1.47
C LYS A 72 -19.96 -22.23 1.84
N MET A 73 -20.09 -20.96 1.46
CA MET A 73 -21.19 -20.10 1.91
C MET A 73 -22.29 -19.93 0.86
N ARG A 74 -22.06 -20.41 -0.38
CA ARG A 74 -22.96 -20.18 -1.53
C ARG A 74 -23.25 -18.70 -1.78
N ARG A 75 -22.31 -17.83 -1.38
CA ARG A 75 -22.36 -16.38 -1.59
C ARG A 75 -21.24 -15.96 -2.52
N LYS A 76 -21.58 -15.16 -3.52
CA LYS A 76 -20.60 -14.66 -4.49
C LYS A 76 -19.90 -13.42 -3.94
N ALA A 77 -18.57 -13.48 -3.86
CA ALA A 77 -17.69 -12.35 -3.70
C ALA A 77 -16.81 -12.23 -4.95
N TYR A 78 -16.35 -11.02 -5.26
CA TYR A 78 -15.52 -10.78 -6.44
C TYR A 78 -14.35 -9.90 -6.07
N ALA A 79 -13.13 -10.36 -6.36
CA ALA A 79 -11.97 -9.50 -6.43
C ALA A 79 -11.93 -8.89 -7.84
N THR A 80 -12.10 -7.58 -7.93
CA THR A 80 -12.07 -6.85 -9.20
C THR A 80 -10.76 -6.08 -9.36
N PRO A 81 -10.32 -5.76 -10.58
CA PRO A 81 -9.16 -4.89 -10.79
C PRO A 81 -9.27 -3.55 -10.07
N LYS A 82 -10.48 -3.02 -9.89
CA LYS A 82 -10.72 -1.82 -9.08
C LYS A 82 -10.31 -2.01 -7.62
N ASN A 83 -10.62 -3.17 -7.03
CA ASN A 83 -10.21 -3.46 -5.65
C ASN A 83 -8.68 -3.50 -5.51
N ASP A 84 -7.97 -3.96 -6.54
CA ASP A 84 -6.51 -3.97 -6.56
C ASP A 84 -5.92 -2.55 -6.57
N LEU A 85 -6.48 -1.68 -7.43
CA LEU A 85 -6.08 -0.27 -7.47
C LEU A 85 -6.37 0.43 -6.14
N ASP A 86 -7.56 0.21 -5.56
CA ASP A 86 -7.94 0.79 -4.27
C ASP A 86 -6.99 0.30 -3.16
N PHE A 87 -6.60 -0.99 -3.17
CA PHE A 87 -5.62 -1.55 -2.24
C PHE A 87 -4.25 -0.86 -2.36
N ILE A 88 -3.74 -0.68 -3.57
CA ILE A 88 -2.47 0.03 -3.82
C ILE A 88 -2.56 1.48 -3.31
N HIS A 89 -3.66 2.18 -3.59
CA HIS A 89 -3.86 3.55 -3.12
C HIS A 89 -3.88 3.65 -1.58
N ILE A 90 -4.59 2.73 -0.92
CA ILE A 90 -4.64 2.67 0.55
C ILE A 90 -3.26 2.40 1.13
N PHE A 91 -2.51 1.44 0.55
CA PHE A 91 -1.15 1.14 0.98
C PHE A 91 -0.26 2.39 0.91
N ILE A 92 -0.28 3.09 -0.22
CA ILE A 92 0.52 4.30 -0.43
C ILE A 92 0.16 5.39 0.59
N HIS A 93 -1.12 5.59 0.83
CA HIS A 93 -1.61 6.59 1.78
C HIS A 93 -1.14 6.26 3.21
N LEU A 94 -1.36 5.03 3.66
CA LEU A 94 -0.95 4.57 4.99
C LEU A 94 0.56 4.61 5.17
N TYR A 95 1.32 4.22 4.15
CA TYR A 95 2.78 4.25 4.20
C TYR A 95 3.31 5.69 4.40
N LYS A 96 2.77 6.66 3.66
CA LYS A 96 3.11 8.08 3.81
C LYS A 96 2.82 8.59 5.22
N GLN A 97 1.61 8.32 5.71
CA GLN A 97 1.18 8.72 7.04
C GLN A 97 2.10 8.14 8.12
N LYS A 98 2.37 6.83 8.06
CA LYS A 98 3.25 6.17 9.05
C LYS A 98 4.69 6.68 9.00
N LYS A 99 5.21 6.99 7.81
CA LYS A 99 6.55 7.57 7.66
C LYS A 99 6.63 8.97 8.27
N GLU A 100 5.60 9.79 8.05
CA GLU A 100 5.51 11.13 8.64
C GLU A 100 5.41 11.06 10.17
N ASP A 101 4.56 10.18 10.69
CA ASP A 101 4.42 9.96 12.14
C ASP A 101 5.75 9.53 12.78
N LEU A 102 6.46 8.60 12.13
CA LEU A 102 7.77 8.13 12.60
C LEU A 102 8.82 9.26 12.55
N SER A 103 8.81 10.08 11.51
CA SER A 103 9.71 11.24 11.39
C SER A 103 9.48 12.24 12.52
N LYS A 104 8.21 12.53 12.84
CA LYS A 104 7.85 13.43 13.96
C LYS A 104 8.29 12.85 15.31
N GLN A 105 8.16 11.54 15.49
CA GLN A 105 8.64 10.88 16.71
C GLN A 105 10.17 10.94 16.83
N ALA A 106 10.90 10.71 15.74
CA ALA A 106 12.34 10.81 15.70
C ALA A 106 12.83 12.25 15.99
N GLU A 107 12.17 13.26 15.43
CA GLU A 107 12.47 14.66 15.68
C GLU A 107 12.26 15.02 17.16
N ARG A 108 11.14 14.61 17.75
CA ARG A 108 10.87 14.82 19.19
C ARG A 108 11.93 14.17 20.07
N LEU A 109 12.35 12.95 19.74
CA LEU A 109 13.42 12.27 20.47
C LEU A 109 14.74 13.03 20.35
N ASN A 110 15.08 13.50 19.15
CA ASN A 110 16.30 14.27 18.92
C ASN A 110 16.32 15.58 19.72
N VAL A 111 15.21 16.32 19.75
CA VAL A 111 15.05 17.52 20.58
C VAL A 111 15.22 17.18 22.07
N GLY A 112 14.65 16.05 22.51
CA GLY A 112 14.81 15.58 23.88
C GLY A 112 16.27 15.29 24.25
N ILE A 113 17.02 14.65 23.36
CA ILE A 113 18.46 14.37 23.55
C ILE A 113 19.27 15.67 23.66
N ILE A 114 19.00 16.64 22.78
CA ILE A 114 19.70 17.94 22.80
C ILE A 114 19.45 18.66 24.13
N CYS A 115 18.21 18.70 24.60
CA CYS A 115 17.86 19.34 25.88
C CYS A 115 18.56 18.66 27.08
N ILE A 116 18.69 17.32 27.07
CA ILE A 116 19.42 16.58 28.11
C ILE A 116 20.91 16.92 28.10
N ASP A 117 21.51 17.03 26.91
CA ASP A 117 22.92 17.40 26.76
C ASP A 117 23.18 18.83 27.27
N GLU A 118 22.35 19.78 26.86
CA GLU A 118 22.38 21.18 27.34
C GLU A 118 22.25 21.26 28.86
N ALA A 119 21.31 20.52 29.46
CA ALA A 119 21.16 20.46 30.92
C ALA A 119 22.40 19.88 31.61
N SER A 120 23.05 18.88 31.02
CA SER A 120 24.29 18.30 31.55
C SER A 120 25.43 19.32 31.58
N ILE A 121 25.59 20.08 30.49
CA ILE A 121 26.58 21.16 30.39
C ILE A 121 26.32 22.24 31.46
N LEU A 122 25.07 22.68 31.60
CA LEU A 122 24.69 23.70 32.59
C LEU A 122 24.99 23.26 34.03
N VAL A 123 24.71 22.00 34.39
CA VAL A 123 25.03 21.46 35.73
C VAL A 123 26.54 21.47 35.98
N GLN A 124 27.34 21.07 34.99
CA GLN A 124 28.81 21.10 35.13
C GLN A 124 29.35 22.53 35.31
N GLU A 125 28.76 23.51 34.63
CA GLU A 125 29.14 24.93 34.82
C GLU A 125 28.75 25.46 36.21
N MET A 126 27.58 25.10 36.72
CA MET A 126 27.14 25.46 38.06
C MET A 126 28.06 24.88 39.12
N ASP A 127 28.43 23.60 38.99
CA ASP A 127 29.38 22.93 39.89
C ASP A 127 30.76 23.61 39.91
N LYS A 128 31.26 24.04 38.74
CA LYS A 128 32.52 24.79 38.66
C LYS A 128 32.42 26.15 39.35
N LYS A 129 31.31 26.87 39.16
CA LYS A 129 31.10 28.18 39.80
C LYS A 129 31.09 28.06 41.32
N ILE A 130 30.35 27.09 41.87
CA ILE A 130 30.27 26.84 43.31
C ILE A 130 31.65 26.60 43.91
N ARG A 131 32.46 25.73 43.29
CA ARG A 131 33.82 25.42 43.75
C ARG A 131 34.78 26.61 43.74
N ASN A 132 34.60 27.56 42.83
CA ASN A 132 35.49 28.74 42.73
C ASN A 132 35.14 29.85 43.73
N THR A 133 33.92 29.83 44.29
CA THR A 133 33.45 30.79 45.31
C THR A 133 33.75 30.39 46.75
N THR A 134 34.35 29.22 46.99
CA THR A 134 34.73 28.69 48.31
C THR A 134 36.24 28.61 48.40
#